data_AF-A0AAP5IEE8-F1
#
_entry.id   AF-A0AAP5IEE8-F1
#
_cell.length_a   1.000
_cell.length_b   1.000
_cell.length_c   1.000
_cell.angle_alpha   90.00
_cell.angle_beta   90.00
_cell.angle_gamma   90.00
#
_symmetry.space_group_name_H-M   'P 1'
#
loop_
_entity.id
_entity.type
_entity.pdbx_description
1 polymer ?
#
loop_
_entity_poly.entity_id
_entity_poly.type
_entity_poly.pdbx_seq_one_letter_code
_entity_poly.pdbx_strand_id
1 'polypeptide(L)' 'MTISIEAVYEQGVLRLLQPIQLAEGTRVEVTVTLTPKDKTPKEILAEIAAMPLEV' A
#
# COMPACT_ATOMS: atom_id res chain seq x y z
N MET A 1 -3.03 -18.42 -11.88
CA MET A 1 -1.77 -17.64 -11.85
C MET A 1 -1.98 -16.52 -10.86
N THR A 2 -1.05 -16.32 -9.93
CA THR A 2 -1.16 -15.29 -8.89
C THR A 2 -0.13 -14.21 -9.17
N ILE A 3 -0.58 -12.96 -9.26
CA ILE A 3 0.26 -11.78 -9.49
C ILE A 3 0.03 -10.79 -8.35
N SER A 4 1.11 -10.29 -7.76
CA SER A 4 1.07 -9.28 -6.72
C SER A 4 1.33 -7.91 -7.35
N ILE A 5 0.38 -6.99 -7.19
CA ILE A 5 0.46 -5.65 -7.78
C ILE A 5 0.10 -4.64 -6.70
N GLU A 6 0.86 -3.57 -6.65
CA GLU A 6 0.59 -2.46 -5.74
C GLU A 6 -0.61 -1.65 -6.23
N ALA A 7 -1.48 -1.29 -5.29
CA ALA A 7 -2.66 -0.48 -5.52
C ALA A 7 -2.82 0.55 -4.41
N VAL A 8 -3.38 1.71 -4.73
CA VAL A 8 -3.82 2.70 -3.74
C VAL A 8 -5.32 2.57 -3.58
N TYR A 9 -5.79 2.53 -2.33
CA TYR A 9 -7.21 2.60 -2.02
C TYR A 9 -7.65 4.06 -1.92
N GLU A 10 -8.43 4.53 -2.89
CA GLU A 10 -8.94 5.91 -2.92
C GLU A 10 -10.44 5.92 -3.21
N GLN A 11 -11.19 6.67 -2.40
CA GLN A 11 -12.63 6.90 -2.58
C GLN A 11 -13.46 5.59 -2.71
N GLY A 12 -13.08 4.55 -1.97
CA GLY A 12 -13.79 3.27 -2.01
C GLY A 12 -13.32 2.30 -3.09
N VAL A 13 -12.31 2.67 -3.90
CA VAL A 13 -11.86 1.91 -5.07
C VAL A 13 -10.37 1.62 -5.01
N LEU A 14 -9.98 0.39 -5.37
CA LEU A 14 -8.57 0.02 -5.57
C LEU A 14 -8.09 0.51 -6.94
N ARG A 15 -7.14 1.44 -6.94
CA ARG A 15 -6.47 1.96 -8.14
C ARG A 15 -5.09 1.32 -8.25
N LEU A 16 -4.90 0.46 -9.25
CA LEU A 16 -3.59 -0.16 -9.51
C LEU A 16 -2.57 0.92 -9.88
N LEU A 17 -1.34 0.83 -9.36
CA LEU A 17 -0.26 1.76 -9.73
C LEU A 17 0.25 1.51 -11.16
N GLN A 18 0.10 0.28 -11.64
CA GLN A 18 0.50 -0.13 -12.98
C GLN A 18 -0.62 -0.93 -13.66
N PRO A 19 -0.78 -0.81 -14.99
CA PRO A 19 -1.75 -1.58 -15.72
C PRO A 19 -1.40 -3.07 -15.72
N ILE A 20 -2.42 -3.92 -15.79
CA ILE A 20 -2.27 -5.36 -15.97
C ILE A 20 -2.74 -5.76 -17.36
N GLN A 21 -2.03 -6.68 -17.98
CA GLN A 21 -2.47 -7.26 -19.25
C GLN A 21 -3.30 -8.51 -18.99
N LEU A 22 -4.62 -8.38 -19.16
CA LEU A 22 -5.57 -9.49 -19.11
C LEU A 22 -6.50 -9.39 -20.33
N ALA A 23 -6.97 -10.53 -20.80
CA ALA A 23 -7.97 -10.55 -21.86
C ALA A 23 -9.30 -9.96 -21.35
N GLU A 24 -10.01 -9.22 -22.20
CA GLU A 24 -11.31 -8.66 -21.86
C GLU A 24 -12.29 -9.78 -21.43
N GLY A 25 -13.09 -9.51 -20.39
CA GLY A 25 -14.05 -10.49 -19.85
C GLY A 25 -13.44 -11.56 -18.92
N THR A 26 -12.13 -11.50 -18.65
CA THR A 26 -11.48 -12.41 -17.68
C THR A 26 -12.04 -12.17 -16.27
N ARG A 27 -12.60 -13.21 -15.64
CA ARG A 27 -12.98 -13.19 -14.22
C ARG A 27 -11.75 -13.35 -13.35
N VAL A 28 -11.63 -12.51 -12.33
CA VAL A 28 -10.50 -12.54 -11.38
C VAL A 28 -11.02 -12.61 -9.94
N GLU A 29 -10.25 -13.28 -9.09
CA GLU A 29 -10.40 -13.25 -7.63
C GLU A 29 -9.37 -12.26 -7.07
N VAL A 30 -9.77 -11.45 -6.08
CA VAL A 30 -8.93 -10.39 -5.51
C VAL A 30 -8.62 -10.70 -4.05
N THR A 31 -7.35 -10.81 -3.72
CA THR A 31 -6.85 -10.86 -2.34
C THR A 31 -6.21 -9.54 -2.00
N VAL A 32 -6.67 -8.88 -0.93
CA VAL A 32 -6.14 -7.60 -0.46
C VAL A 32 -5.25 -7.84 0.75
N THR A 33 -3.98 -7.47 0.64
CA THR A 33 -3.03 -7.49 1.75
C THR A 33 -2.64 -6.05 2.06
N LEU A 34 -2.91 -5.59 3.29
CA LEU A 34 -2.48 -4.27 3.74
C LEU A 34 -1.01 -4.33 4.13
N THR A 35 -0.15 -3.72 3.33
CA THR A 35 1.23 -3.47 3.74
C THR A 35 1.26 -2.23 4.63
N PRO A 36 1.76 -2.33 5.87
CA PRO A 36 2.02 -1.14 6.67
C PRO A 36 3.00 -0.27 5.89
N LYS A 37 2.68 1.02 5.75
CA LYS A 37 3.55 1.98 5.07
C LYS A 37 4.90 1.95 5.81
N ASP A 38 5.95 1.45 5.16
CA ASP A 38 7.31 1.57 5.68
C ASP A 38 7.57 3.05 5.92
N LYS A 39 7.73 3.41 7.20
CA LYS A 39 7.98 4.80 7.59
C LYS A 39 9.26 5.22 6.90
N THR A 40 9.20 6.32 6.16
CA THR A 40 10.40 6.90 5.59
C THR A 40 11.37 7.28 6.72
N PRO A 41 12.69 7.32 6.49
CA PRO A 41 13.65 7.76 7.51
C PRO A 41 13.30 9.12 8.13
N LYS A 42 12.66 10.00 7.36
CA LYS A 42 12.15 11.29 7.82
C LYS A 42 10.97 11.15 8.81
N GLU A 43 10.02 10.26 8.52
CA GLU A 43 8.90 9.96 9.43
C GLU A 43 9.42 9.32 10.73
N ILE A 44 10.40 8.42 10.65
CA ILE A 44 11.06 7.82 11.81
C ILE A 44 11.77 8.88 12.66
N LEU A 45 12.54 9.79 12.03
CA LEU A 45 13.27 10.84 12.74
C LEU A 45 12.33 11.84 13.42
N ALA A 46 11.20 12.16 12.79
CA ALA A 46 10.16 13.01 13.37
C ALA A 46 9.52 12.37 14.61
N GLU A 47 9.27 11.07 14.59
CA GLU A 47 8.76 10.33 15.75
C GLU A 47 9.76 10.29 16.90
N ILE A 48 11.04 10.05 16.63
CA ILE A 48 12.10 10.06 17.65
C ILE A 48 12.17 11.44 18.33
N ALA A 49 12.13 12.52 17.55
CA ALA A 49 12.17 13.89 18.08
C ALA A 49 10.91 14.26 18.90
N ALA A 50 9.79 13.57 18.67
CA ALA A 50 8.54 13.79 19.39
C ALA A 50 8.42 12.97 20.69
N MET A 51 9.37 12.08 20.98
CA MET A 51 9.36 11.31 22.22
C MET A 51 9.67 12.25 23.40
N PRO A 52 8.79 12.33 24.43
CA PRO A 52 9.09 13.10 25.62
C PRO A 52 10.29 12.48 26.33
N LEU A 53 11.26 13.32 26.70
CA LEU A 53 12.34 12.90 27.59
C LEU A 53 11.72 12.53 28.94
N GLU A 54 11.94 11.29 29.40
CA GLU A 54 11.69 10.94 30.79
C GLU A 54 12.49 11.90 31.68
N VAL A 55 11.78 12.68 32.50
CA VAL A 55 12.33 13.60 33.51
C VAL A 55 12.41 12.93 34.87
#